data_AF-A0A7C2BKJ1-F1
#
_entry.id   AF-A0A7C2BKJ1-F1
#
_cell.length_a   1.000
_cell.length_b   1.000
_cell.length_c   1.000
_cell.angle_alpha   90.00
_cell.angle_beta   90.00
_cell.angle_gamma   90.00
#
_symmetry.space_group_name_H-M   'P 1'
#
loop_
_entity.id
_entity.type
_entity.pdbx_description
1 polymer ?
#
loop_
_entity_poly.entity_id
_entity_poly.type
_entity_poly.pdbx_seq_one_letter_code
_entity_poly.pdbx_strand_id
1 'polypeptide(L)' 'MVRICVYGTVFNNVHTVEESIKSVWRPEYDIVVVDNYSDDGTWEKLLDLRKEYNLKLYRYHCTRGLGRHIAL' A
#
# COMPACT_ATOMS: atom_id res chain seq x y z
N MET A 1 -2.77 23.31 -7.65
CA MET A 1 -2.16 22.06 -8.16
C MET A 1 -3.01 20.91 -7.64
N VAL A 2 -3.42 19.97 -8.49
CA VAL A 2 -4.25 18.81 -8.07
C VAL A 2 -3.36 17.80 -7.36
N ARG A 3 -3.77 17.34 -6.19
CA ARG A 3 -3.08 16.31 -5.41
C ARG A 3 -3.66 14.95 -5.77
N ILE A 4 -2.84 14.05 -6.31
CA ILE A 4 -3.27 12.71 -6.75
C ILE A 4 -3.01 11.73 -5.61
N CYS A 5 -4.04 10.97 -5.24
CA CYS A 5 -3.93 9.87 -4.29
C CYS A 5 -4.13 8.54 -5.03
N VAL A 6 -3.12 7.66 -4.94
CA VAL A 6 -3.22 6.27 -5.38
C VAL A 6 -3.49 5.44 -4.15
N TYR A 7 -4.54 4.63 -4.15
CA TYR A 7 -4.85 3.78 -3.01
C TYR A 7 -5.10 2.34 -3.41
N GLY A 8 -4.79 1.41 -2.51
CA GLY A 8 -4.93 -0.01 -2.76
C GLY A 8 -5.00 -0.84 -1.50
N THR A 9 -5.49 -2.06 -1.65
CA THR A 9 -5.49 -3.09 -0.62
C THR A 9 -4.54 -4.20 -1.04
N VAL A 10 -3.87 -4.83 -0.08
CA VAL A 10 -2.94 -5.93 -0.35
C VAL A 10 -3.13 -7.06 0.66
N PHE A 11 -2.94 -8.29 0.20
CA PHE A 11 -2.95 -9.50 1.01
C PHE A 11 -2.04 -10.53 0.35
N ASN A 12 -1.02 -10.99 1.07
CA ASN A 12 -0.07 -12.03 0.67
C ASN A 12 0.54 -11.85 -0.74
N ASN A 13 1.21 -10.72 -0.96
CA ASN A 13 1.79 -10.31 -2.25
C ASN A 13 3.28 -9.90 -2.14
N VAL A 14 4.07 -10.54 -1.28
CA VAL A 14 5.47 -10.15 -1.01
C VAL A 14 6.34 -10.09 -2.27
N HIS A 15 6.07 -10.94 -3.26
CA HIS A 15 6.84 -11.04 -4.50
C HIS A 15 6.53 -9.93 -5.52
N THR A 16 5.39 -9.25 -5.41
CA THR A 16 4.91 -8.31 -6.44
C THR A 16 4.64 -6.91 -5.91
N VAL A 17 4.52 -6.74 -4.59
CA VAL A 17 4.13 -5.46 -3.96
C VAL A 17 5.08 -4.31 -4.28
N GLU A 18 6.38 -4.59 -4.34
CA GLU A 18 7.41 -3.59 -4.65
C GLU A 18 7.33 -3.09 -6.09
N GLU A 19 7.30 -4.01 -7.05
CA GLU A 19 7.18 -3.64 -8.47
C GLU A 19 5.86 -2.94 -8.76
N SER A 20 4.79 -3.33 -8.06
CA SER A 20 3.50 -2.63 -8.13
C SER A 20 3.60 -1.18 -7.65
N ILE A 21 4.24 -0.94 -6.50
CA ILE A 21 4.46 0.42 -5.98
C ILE A 21 5.36 1.23 -6.91
N LYS A 22 6.50 0.67 -7.34
CA LYS A 22 7.44 1.34 -8.27
C LYS A 22 6.77 1.77 -9.57
N SER A 23 5.89 0.94 -10.12
CA SER A 23 5.25 1.22 -11.41
C SER A 23 4.32 2.45 -11.40
N VAL A 24 3.78 2.82 -10.22
CA VAL A 24 2.85 3.94 -10.07
C VAL A 24 3.44 5.12 -9.29
N TRP A 25 4.63 4.94 -8.70
CA TRP A 25 5.19 5.92 -7.79
C TRP A 25 5.57 7.22 -8.50
N ARG A 26 5.20 8.32 -7.86
CA ARG A 26 5.68 9.66 -8.16
C ARG A 26 5.85 10.47 -6.87
N PRO A 27 6.84 11.37 -6.78
CA PRO A 27 7.06 12.16 -5.57
C PRO A 27 5.87 13.07 -5.23
N GLU A 28 5.05 13.47 -6.20
CA GLU A 28 3.88 14.33 -5.98
C GLU A 28 2.62 13.57 -5.53
N TYR A 29 2.62 12.24 -5.56
CA TYR A 29 1.44 11.43 -5.24
C TYR A 29 1.42 11.06 -3.75
N ASP A 30 0.24 10.86 -3.17
CA ASP A 30 0.14 10.10 -1.92
C ASP A 30 -0.24 8.66 -2.28
N ILE A 31 0.50 7.67 -1.75
CA ILE A 31 0.17 6.26 -1.98
C ILE A 31 -0.33 5.65 -0.67
N VAL A 32 -1.61 5.26 -0.62
CA VAL A 32 -2.22 4.63 0.56
C VAL A 32 -2.35 3.13 0.33
N VAL A 33 -1.80 2.33 1.23
CA VAL A 33 -1.89 0.86 1.16
C VAL A 33 -2.49 0.32 2.46
N VAL A 34 -3.53 -0.48 2.33
CA VAL A 34 -4.14 -1.21 3.45
C VAL A 34 -3.80 -2.69 3.32
N ASP A 35 -2.99 -3.19 4.25
CA ASP A 35 -2.63 -4.61 4.37
C ASP A 35 -3.67 -5.37 5.20
N ASN A 36 -4.17 -6.48 4.66
CA ASN A 36 -5.12 -7.35 5.36
C ASN A 36 -4.43 -8.37 6.28
N TYR A 37 -3.49 -7.92 7.12
CA TYR A 37 -2.69 -8.79 7.98
C TYR A 37 -2.03 -9.93 7.20
N SER A 38 -1.27 -9.59 6.17
CA SER A 38 -0.50 -10.59 5.42
C SER A 38 0.49 -11.32 6.33
N ASP A 39 0.72 -12.60 6.06
CA ASP A 39 1.60 -13.50 6.83
C ASP A 39 2.81 -14.00 6.02
N ASP A 40 2.99 -13.48 4.81
CA ASP A 40 4.05 -13.86 3.86
C ASP A 40 5.26 -12.91 3.82
N GLY A 41 5.33 -11.92 4.71
CA GLY A 41 6.34 -10.87 4.69
C GLY A 41 5.96 -9.60 3.92
N THR A 42 4.75 -9.53 3.34
CA THR A 42 4.28 -8.34 2.61
C THR A 42 4.33 -7.09 3.49
N TRP A 43 3.91 -7.20 4.75
CA TRP A 43 3.86 -6.06 5.66
C TRP A 43 5.25 -5.50 5.97
N GLU A 44 6.20 -6.39 6.24
CA GLU A 44 7.59 -6.05 6.51
C GLU A 44 8.22 -5.37 5.30
N LYS A 45 7.95 -5.89 4.10
CA LYS A 45 8.40 -5.30 2.84
C LYS A 45 7.81 -3.91 2.60
N LEU A 46 6.53 -3.70 2.88
CA LEU A 46 5.90 -2.38 2.80
C LEU A 46 6.53 -1.37 3.76
N LEU A 47 6.79 -1.78 5.00
CA LEU A 47 7.44 -0.93 6.00
C LEU A 47 8.84 -0.49 5.57
N ASP A 48 9.58 -1.37 4.89
CA ASP A 48 10.89 -1.06 4.33
C ASP A 48 10.77 -0.05 3.17
N LEU A 49 9.87 -0.31 2.22
CA LEU A 49 9.60 0.59 1.09
C LEU A 49 9.17 1.99 1.53
N ARG A 50 8.43 2.13 2.64
CA ARG A 50 8.03 3.44 3.19
C ARG A 50 9.22 4.35 3.53
N LYS A 51 10.44 3.81 3.71
CA LYS A 51 11.64 4.62 3.95
C LYS A 51 12.06 5.40 2.69
N GLU A 52 11.73 4.89 1.51
CA GLU A 52 12.13 5.45 0.21
C GLU A 52 10.95 6.10 -0.54
N TYR A 53 9.74 5.55 -0.36
CA TYR A 53 8.53 5.98 -1.06
C TYR A 53 7.55 6.69 -0.11
N ASN A 54 6.72 7.59 -0.66
CA ASN A 54 5.70 8.37 0.03
C ASN A 54 4.43 7.53 0.37
N LEU A 55 4.63 6.41 1.08
CA LEU A 55 3.57 5.47 1.43
C LEU A 55 2.91 5.83 2.77
N LYS A 56 1.58 5.75 2.80
CA LYS A 56 0.76 5.69 4.01
C LYS A 56 0.24 4.26 4.17
N LEU A 57 0.63 3.61 5.25
CA LEU A 57 0.38 2.20 5.46
C LEU A 57 -0.59 1.99 6.62
N TYR A 58 -1.56 1.12 6.40
CA TYR A 58 -2.52 0.68 7.40
C TYR A 58 -2.57 -0.85 7.43
N ARG A 59 -2.82 -1.43 8.60
CA ARG A 59 -2.96 -2.88 8.76
C ARG A 59 -4.25 -3.19 9.51
N TYR A 60 -5.16 -3.91 8.89
CA TYR A 60 -6.49 -4.22 9.44
C TYR A 60 -6.99 -5.58 8.96
N HIS A 61 -7.59 -6.38 9.84
CA HIS A 61 -8.37 -7.54 9.42
C HIS A 61 -9.65 -7.04 8.75
N CYS A 62 -9.71 -7.10 7.43
CA CYS A 62 -10.81 -6.52 6.65
C CYS A 62 -11.05 -7.27 5.34
N THR A 63 -12.29 -7.17 4.84
CA THR A 63 -12.56 -7.58 3.45
C THR A 63 -11.92 -6.58 2.49
N ARG A 64 -11.70 -6.98 1.23
CA ARG A 64 -11.19 -6.07 0.19
C ARG A 64 -12.03 -4.79 0.04
N GLY A 65 -13.36 -4.90 0.19
CA GLY A 65 -14.27 -3.75 0.13
C GLY A 65 -14.08 -2.79 1.31
N LEU A 66 -13.99 -3.32 2.53
CA LEU A 66 -13.73 -2.51 3.72
C LEU A 66 -12.33 -1.88 3.67
N GLY A 67 -11.30 -2.64 3.27
CA GLY A 67 -9.95 -2.12 3.09
C GLY A 67 -9.91 -0.96 2.09
N ARG A 68 -10.68 -1.05 0.99
CA ARG A 68 -10.81 0.06 0.03
C ARG A 68 -11.44 1.30 0.65
N HIS A 69 -12.46 1.11 1.49
CA HIS A 69 -13.11 2.22 2.20
C HIS A 69 -12.17 2.89 3.21
N ILE A 70 -11.34 2.12 3.92
CA ILE A 70 -10.31 2.64 4.83
C ILE A 70 -9.23 3.44 4.09
N ALA A 71 -8.94 3.08 2.83
CA ALA A 71 -7.89 3.69 2.04
C ALA A 71 -8.29 5.04 1.39
N LEU A 72 -9.59 5.35 1.36
CA LEU A 72 -10.17 6.58 0.78
C LEU A 72 -10.25 7.69 1.83
#